data_AF-A0A9P9A9M0-F1
#
_entry.id   AF-A0A9P9A9M0-F1
#
_cell.length_a   1.000
_cell.length_b   1.000
_cell.length_c   1.000
_cell.angle_alpha   90.00
_cell.angle_beta   90.00
_cell.angle_gamma   90.00
#
_symmetry.space_group_name_H-M   'P 1'
#
loop_
_entity.id
_entity.type
_entity.pdbx_description
1 polymer ?
#
loop_
_entity_poly.entity_id
_entity_poly.type
_entity_poly.pdbx_seq_one_letter_code
_entity_poly.pdbx_strand_id
1 'polypeptide(L)'
;MGCCNWAMKAIGDLADLDAHSGSEARGPSLHGSDFDGTIKQIEANLHAGIASMPNVRQDATAIFAAAAMVQAAVMRMNLQESLRYDEVKDAVDRVLDEIRQAHQVVTARQIPWPACVAGCMASKDQRPSFVALLSNSAEGKMGQLGNCKTVIKVIRRCWYLRDSRRGEFWDCSSTMQEMGMSVLLI
;
A
#
# COMPACT_ATOMS: atom_id res chain seq x y z
N MET A 1 -17.09 5.01 12.31
CA MET A 1 -16.36 5.21 11.05
C MET A 1 -14.87 5.13 11.36
N GLY A 2 -14.31 3.93 11.37
CA GLY A 2 -12.92 3.70 11.76
C GLY A 2 -12.44 2.36 11.23
N CYS A 3 -11.15 2.26 10.92
CA CYS A 3 -10.52 1.01 10.53
C CYS A 3 -10.54 0.03 11.72
N CYS A 4 -10.77 -1.26 11.48
CA CYS A 4 -10.74 -2.27 12.54
C CYS A 4 -9.33 -2.38 13.16
N ASN A 5 -9.29 -2.68 14.46
CA ASN A 5 -8.02 -2.71 15.23
C ASN A 5 -7.00 -3.70 14.64
N TRP A 6 -7.44 -4.84 14.11
CA TRP A 6 -6.53 -5.82 13.51
C TRP A 6 -5.81 -5.28 12.27
N ALA A 7 -6.49 -4.48 11.45
CA ALA A 7 -5.91 -3.88 10.25
C ALA A 7 -4.91 -2.77 10.63
N MET A 8 -5.27 -1.95 11.61
CA MET A 8 -4.36 -0.92 12.12
C MET A 8 -3.12 -1.52 12.79
N LYS A 9 -3.28 -2.61 13.55
CA LYS A 9 -2.17 -3.34 14.15
C LYS A 9 -1.25 -3.90 13.06
N ALA A 10 -1.80 -4.56 12.04
CA ALA A 10 -1.01 -5.09 10.94
C ALA A 10 -0.22 -3.99 10.19
N ILE A 11 -0.83 -2.83 9.95
CA ILE A 11 -0.14 -1.68 9.33
C ILE A 11 1.00 -1.18 10.23
N GLY A 12 0.77 -1.10 11.55
CA GLY A 12 1.80 -0.74 12.52
C GLY A 12 2.96 -1.74 12.55
N ASP A 13 2.63 -3.03 12.65
CA ASP A 13 3.61 -4.13 12.67
C ASP A 13 4.47 -4.12 11.38
N LEU A 14 3.86 -3.85 10.21
CA LEU A 14 4.59 -3.70 8.94
C LEU A 14 5.49 -2.45 8.93
N ALA A 15 5.00 -1.31 9.43
CA ALA A 15 5.78 -0.08 9.48
C ALA A 15 6.99 -0.20 10.43
N ASP A 16 6.80 -0.84 11.58
CA ASP A 16 7.89 -1.16 12.49
C ASP A 16 8.91 -2.07 11.79
N LEU A 17 8.44 -3.11 11.10
CA LEU A 17 9.30 -4.03 10.38
C LEU A 17 10.13 -3.33 9.28
N ASP A 18 9.51 -2.42 8.52
CA ASP A 18 10.15 -1.60 7.48
C ASP A 18 11.28 -0.73 8.06
N ALA A 19 11.01 -0.04 9.17
CA ALA A 19 11.96 0.86 9.82
C ALA A 19 13.22 0.13 10.30
N HIS A 20 13.09 -1.12 10.76
CA HIS A 20 14.22 -1.93 11.21
C HIS A 20 15.01 -2.51 10.03
N SER A 21 14.37 -2.76 8.87
CA SER A 21 15.04 -3.27 7.67
C SER A 21 16.01 -2.26 7.04
N GLY A 22 15.72 -0.96 7.12
CA GLY A 22 16.58 0.10 6.59
C GLY A 22 17.84 0.42 7.42
N SER A 23 17.88 -0.03 8.69
CA SER A 23 19.01 0.23 9.58
C SER A 23 20.14 -0.81 9.46
N GLU A 24 19.92 -1.93 8.77
CA GLU A 24 20.89 -3.04 8.65
C GLU A 24 21.90 -2.88 7.49
N ALA A 25 22.03 -1.70 6.89
CA ALA A 25 23.06 -1.41 5.88
C ALA A 25 24.47 -1.15 6.47
N ARG A 26 24.73 -1.47 7.75
CA ARG A 26 26.06 -1.32 8.39
C ARG A 26 26.41 -2.47 9.34
N GLY A 27 26.59 -3.67 8.81
CA GLY A 27 27.43 -4.71 9.44
C GLY A 27 26.81 -6.12 9.42
N PRO A 28 27.63 -7.17 9.38
CA PRO A 28 27.16 -8.54 9.43
C PRO A 28 26.88 -8.93 10.88
N SER A 29 25.67 -8.69 11.37
CA SER A 29 25.00 -9.30 12.55
C SER A 29 23.70 -8.52 12.77
N LEU A 30 22.51 -9.09 12.49
CA LEU A 30 21.76 -9.87 13.47
C LEU A 30 21.03 -11.07 12.81
N HIS A 31 21.66 -12.24 12.94
CA HIS A 31 20.97 -13.53 12.84
C HIS A 31 19.99 -13.63 14.01
N GLY A 32 18.66 -13.52 13.80
CA GLY A 32 17.72 -13.80 14.91
C GLY A 32 16.23 -13.47 14.78
N SER A 33 15.78 -12.65 13.83
CA SER A 33 14.33 -12.43 13.63
C SER A 33 13.88 -13.09 12.33
N ASP A 34 12.98 -14.06 12.44
CA ASP A 34 12.29 -14.68 11.30
C ASP A 34 11.39 -13.63 10.61
N PHE A 35 12.01 -12.79 9.78
CA PHE A 35 11.35 -11.67 9.11
C PHE A 35 10.29 -12.17 8.12
N ASP A 36 10.62 -13.22 7.35
CA ASP A 36 9.70 -13.88 6.43
C ASP A 36 8.51 -14.52 7.19
N GLY A 37 8.77 -15.21 8.30
CA GLY A 37 7.71 -15.78 9.15
C GLY A 37 6.85 -14.72 9.82
N THR A 38 7.44 -13.59 10.21
CA THR A 38 6.71 -12.45 10.77
C THR A 38 5.77 -11.84 9.73
N ILE A 39 6.23 -11.61 8.49
CA ILE A 39 5.36 -11.12 7.42
C ILE A 39 4.24 -12.12 7.13
N LYS A 40 4.55 -13.42 7.00
CA LYS A 40 3.53 -14.47 6.79
C LYS A 40 2.47 -14.47 7.89
N GLN A 41 2.88 -14.25 9.14
CA GLN A 41 1.94 -14.17 10.25
C GLN A 41 1.03 -12.93 10.16
N ILE A 42 1.58 -11.78 9.75
CA ILE A 42 0.80 -10.56 9.50
C ILE A 42 -0.21 -10.80 8.36
N GLU A 43 0.23 -11.39 7.24
CA GLU A 43 -0.62 -11.73 6.09
C GLU A 43 -1.76 -12.69 6.49
N ALA A 44 -1.44 -13.74 7.26
CA ALA A 44 -2.44 -14.67 7.78
C ALA A 44 -3.49 -13.95 8.65
N ASN A 45 -3.06 -13.02 9.50
CA ASN A 45 -3.95 -12.22 10.33
C ASN A 45 -4.82 -11.27 9.50
N LEU A 46 -4.26 -10.63 8.47
CA LEU A 46 -4.99 -9.78 7.53
C LEU A 46 -6.05 -10.60 6.77
N HIS A 47 -5.69 -11.78 6.26
CA HIS A 47 -6.62 -12.69 5.58
C HIS A 47 -7.76 -13.16 6.49
N ALA A 48 -7.45 -13.61 7.71
CA ALA A 48 -8.45 -14.01 8.68
C ALA A 48 -9.36 -12.83 9.09
N GLY A 49 -8.78 -11.64 9.25
CA GLY A 49 -9.50 -10.39 9.51
C GLY A 49 -10.49 -10.08 8.39
N ILE A 50 -10.06 -10.16 7.13
CA ILE A 50 -10.92 -9.93 5.95
C ILE A 50 -12.03 -10.98 5.87
N ALA A 51 -11.71 -12.26 6.02
CA ALA A 51 -12.68 -13.36 5.94
C ALA A 51 -13.73 -13.33 7.05
N SER A 52 -13.40 -12.79 8.23
CA SER A 52 -14.33 -12.63 9.35
C SER A 52 -15.17 -11.36 9.28
N MET A 53 -14.94 -10.47 8.31
CA MET A 53 -15.74 -9.26 8.17
C MET A 53 -17.16 -9.59 7.69
N PRO A 54 -18.21 -9.04 8.34
CA PRO A 54 -19.56 -9.15 7.81
C PRO A 54 -19.66 -8.39 6.48
N ASN A 55 -20.28 -9.01 5.48
CA ASN A 55 -20.51 -8.47 4.12
C ASN A 55 -21.16 -7.07 4.08
N VAL A 56 -21.68 -6.59 5.21
CA VAL A 56 -22.50 -5.39 5.34
C VAL A 56 -21.71 -4.18 5.87
N ARG A 57 -20.45 -4.34 6.30
CA ARG A 57 -19.61 -3.22 6.74
C ARG A 57 -18.62 -2.81 5.66
N GLN A 58 -19.08 -1.93 4.77
CA GLN A 58 -18.26 -1.20 3.80
C GLN A 58 -17.44 -0.11 4.50
N ASP A 59 -16.58 -0.52 5.42
CA ASP A 59 -15.71 0.37 6.17
C ASP A 59 -14.39 0.49 5.40
N ALA A 60 -13.64 1.58 5.63
CA ALA A 60 -12.30 1.74 5.06
C ALA A 60 -11.35 0.55 5.39
N THR A 61 -11.67 -0.26 6.42
CA THR A 61 -10.92 -1.44 6.85
C THR A 61 -10.51 -2.36 5.70
N ALA A 62 -11.42 -2.73 4.80
CA ALA A 62 -11.11 -3.68 3.73
C ALA A 62 -10.07 -3.10 2.75
N ILE A 63 -10.22 -1.82 2.42
CA ILE A 63 -9.28 -1.08 1.56
C ILE A 63 -7.91 -0.97 2.24
N PHE A 64 -7.86 -0.61 3.52
CA PHE A 64 -6.62 -0.49 4.28
C PHE A 64 -5.92 -1.85 4.45
N ALA A 65 -6.68 -2.90 4.73
CA ALA A 65 -6.14 -4.25 4.84
C ALA A 65 -5.59 -4.76 3.50
N ALA A 66 -6.30 -4.52 2.40
CA ALA A 66 -5.82 -4.85 1.05
C ALA A 66 -4.54 -4.08 0.71
N ALA A 67 -4.42 -2.81 1.09
CA ALA A 67 -3.18 -2.05 0.89
C ALA A 67 -2.04 -2.54 1.79
N ALA A 68 -2.32 -2.94 3.03
CA ALA A 68 -1.33 -3.58 3.90
C ALA A 68 -0.81 -4.90 3.29
N MET A 69 -1.67 -5.68 2.64
CA MET A 69 -1.24 -6.87 1.88
C MET A 69 -0.28 -6.52 0.74
N VAL A 70 -0.47 -5.38 0.06
CA VAL A 70 0.51 -4.91 -0.94
C VAL A 70 1.87 -4.64 -0.29
N GLN A 71 1.91 -3.94 0.85
CA GLN A 71 3.18 -3.71 1.56
C GLN A 71 3.86 -5.02 1.98
N ALA A 72 3.10 -5.96 2.54
CA ALA A 72 3.60 -7.27 2.93
C ALA A 72 4.20 -8.03 1.74
N ALA A 73 3.47 -8.13 0.62
CA ALA A 73 3.93 -8.80 -0.59
C ALA A 73 5.19 -8.15 -1.16
N VAL A 74 5.29 -6.82 -1.11
CA VAL A 74 6.45 -6.06 -1.55
C VAL A 74 7.66 -6.29 -0.66
N MET A 75 7.48 -6.29 0.67
CA MET A 75 8.55 -6.62 1.61
C MET A 75 9.07 -8.03 1.37
N ARG A 76 8.17 -9.01 1.16
CA ARG A 76 8.56 -10.38 0.82
C ARG A 76 9.36 -10.43 -0.49
N MET A 77 8.89 -9.74 -1.53
CA MET A 77 9.58 -9.64 -2.82
C MET A 77 11.00 -9.10 -2.68
N ASN A 78 11.23 -8.16 -1.76
CA ASN A 78 12.56 -7.61 -1.50
C ASN A 78 13.49 -8.59 -0.75
N LEU A 79 12.96 -9.54 0.02
CA LEU A 79 13.75 -10.53 0.76
C LEU A 79 14.10 -11.77 -0.05
N GLN A 80 13.15 -12.22 -0.87
CA GLN A 80 13.30 -13.41 -1.68
C GLN A 80 13.57 -12.95 -3.10
N GLU A 81 14.84 -13.02 -3.53
CA GLU A 81 15.28 -12.73 -4.92
C GLU A 81 14.48 -13.51 -6.00
N SER A 82 13.64 -14.47 -5.60
CA SER A 82 12.81 -15.32 -6.45
C SER A 82 11.29 -15.11 -6.35
N LEU A 83 10.78 -14.06 -5.67
CA LEU A 83 9.33 -13.87 -5.55
C LEU A 83 8.68 -13.21 -6.77
N ARG A 84 7.45 -13.66 -7.02
CA ARG A 84 6.71 -13.46 -8.26
C ARG A 84 5.99 -12.12 -8.21
N TYR A 85 6.36 -11.23 -9.12
CA TYR A 85 5.68 -9.97 -9.41
C TYR A 85 4.14 -10.10 -9.48
N ASP A 86 3.64 -11.29 -9.80
CA ASP A 86 2.22 -11.65 -9.82
C ASP A 86 1.53 -11.48 -8.46
N GLU A 87 2.17 -11.80 -7.33
CA GLU A 87 1.56 -11.65 -6.00
C GLU A 87 1.29 -10.18 -5.65
N VAL A 88 2.26 -9.31 -5.96
CA VAL A 88 2.10 -7.85 -5.79
C VAL A 88 1.00 -7.34 -6.71
N LYS A 89 0.95 -7.85 -7.96
CA LYS A 89 -0.09 -7.48 -8.93
C LYS A 89 -1.48 -7.86 -8.44
N ASP A 90 -1.67 -9.09 -7.95
CA ASP A 90 -2.95 -9.59 -7.44
C ASP A 90 -3.40 -8.79 -6.20
N ALA A 91 -2.46 -8.46 -5.29
CA ALA A 91 -2.74 -7.61 -4.14
C ALA A 91 -3.17 -6.19 -4.56
N VAL A 92 -2.55 -5.62 -5.60
CA VAL A 92 -2.92 -4.31 -6.15
C VAL A 92 -4.32 -4.35 -6.79
N ASP A 93 -4.66 -5.40 -7.54
CA ASP A 93 -6.00 -5.57 -8.11
C ASP A 93 -7.06 -5.65 -7.03
N ARG A 94 -6.76 -6.36 -5.92
CA ARG A 94 -7.66 -6.42 -4.77
C ARG A 94 -7.94 -5.04 -4.19
N VAL A 95 -6.94 -4.17 -4.06
CA VAL A 95 -7.16 -2.78 -3.58
C VAL A 95 -8.08 -2.00 -4.51
N LEU A 96 -7.89 -2.12 -5.83
CA LEU A 96 -8.75 -1.45 -6.80
C LEU A 96 -10.20 -1.94 -6.68
N ASP A 97 -10.41 -3.23 -6.50
CA ASP A 97 -11.74 -3.82 -6.37
C ASP A 97 -12.42 -3.39 -5.07
N GLU A 98 -11.70 -3.36 -3.95
CA GLU A 98 -12.24 -2.87 -2.68
C GLU A 98 -12.64 -1.38 -2.77
N ILE A 99 -11.81 -0.53 -3.38
CA ILE A 99 -12.15 0.89 -3.55
C ILE A 99 -13.37 1.04 -4.47
N ARG A 100 -13.44 0.27 -5.56
CA ARG A 100 -14.59 0.29 -6.49
C ARG A 100 -15.86 -0.19 -5.82
N GLN A 101 -15.81 -1.22 -4.98
CA GLN A 101 -17.00 -1.72 -4.28
C GLN A 101 -17.47 -0.74 -3.19
N ALA A 102 -16.53 -0.07 -2.53
CA ALA A 102 -16.81 0.86 -1.44
C ALA A 102 -17.09 2.31 -1.89
N HIS A 103 -17.12 2.60 -3.20
CA HIS A 103 -17.22 3.97 -3.75
C HIS A 103 -18.44 4.79 -3.27
N GLN A 104 -19.49 4.12 -2.79
CA GLN A 104 -20.70 4.77 -2.26
C GLN A 104 -20.61 5.08 -0.76
N VAL A 105 -19.66 4.49 -0.04
CA VAL A 105 -19.59 4.55 1.43
C VAL A 105 -18.30 5.17 1.94
N VAL A 106 -17.20 5.01 1.21
CA VAL A 106 -15.89 5.54 1.61
C VAL A 106 -15.66 6.93 1.02
N THR A 107 -15.16 7.83 1.86
CA THR A 107 -14.87 9.21 1.50
C THR A 107 -13.49 9.33 0.84
N ALA A 108 -13.28 10.32 -0.05
CA ALA A 108 -11.96 10.57 -0.64
C ALA A 108 -10.85 10.91 0.38
N ARG A 109 -11.18 11.13 1.67
CA ARG A 109 -10.21 11.26 2.75
C ARG A 109 -9.61 9.94 3.20
N GLN A 110 -10.31 8.83 2.99
CA GLN A 110 -9.90 7.49 3.45
C GLN A 110 -9.16 6.69 2.38
N ILE A 111 -9.12 7.20 1.15
CA ILE A 111 -8.46 6.60 -0.02
C ILE A 111 -6.97 6.97 -0.19
N PRO A 112 -6.44 8.12 0.27
CA PRO A 112 -5.09 8.57 -0.08
C PRO A 112 -3.98 7.58 0.26
N TRP A 113 -3.90 7.09 1.50
CA TRP A 113 -2.86 6.13 1.89
C TRP A 113 -2.98 4.80 1.12
N PRO A 114 -4.13 4.10 1.10
CA PRO A 114 -4.26 2.85 0.35
C PRO A 114 -3.96 3.01 -1.14
N ALA A 115 -4.45 4.09 -1.76
CA ALA A 115 -4.20 4.36 -3.17
C ALA A 115 -2.73 4.69 -3.45
N CYS A 116 -2.03 5.35 -2.52
CA CYS A 116 -0.61 5.66 -2.69
C CYS A 116 0.24 4.38 -2.63
N VAL A 117 0.03 3.54 -1.62
CA VAL A 117 0.71 2.25 -1.45
C VAL A 117 0.50 1.37 -2.69
N ALA A 118 -0.75 1.08 -3.03
CA ALA A 118 -1.07 0.19 -4.14
C ALA A 118 -0.71 0.81 -5.49
N GLY A 119 -0.96 2.11 -5.65
CA GLY A 119 -0.69 2.83 -6.89
C GLY A 119 0.80 2.89 -7.22
N CYS A 120 1.67 3.10 -6.24
CA CYS A 120 3.13 3.09 -6.48
C CYS A 120 3.62 1.72 -6.99
N MET A 121 2.98 0.64 -6.51
CA MET A 121 3.30 -0.75 -6.87
C MET A 121 2.62 -1.24 -8.16
N ALA A 122 1.63 -0.51 -8.66
CA ALA A 122 0.87 -0.88 -9.85
C ALA A 122 1.75 -1.25 -11.06
N SER A 123 1.38 -2.35 -11.69
CA SER A 123 1.91 -2.77 -12.98
C SER A 123 1.43 -1.86 -14.11
N LYS A 124 2.12 -1.86 -15.27
CA LYS A 124 1.84 -0.93 -16.38
C LYS A 124 0.38 -0.95 -16.83
N ASP A 125 -0.24 -2.11 -16.83
CA ASP A 125 -1.64 -2.32 -17.20
C ASP A 125 -2.64 -1.90 -16.10
N GLN A 126 -2.22 -1.83 -14.83
CA GLN A 126 -3.02 -1.32 -13.72
C GLN A 126 -2.96 0.21 -13.57
N ARG A 127 -1.90 0.87 -14.06
CA ARG A 127 -1.70 2.33 -13.93
C ARG A 127 -2.91 3.18 -14.40
N PRO A 128 -3.57 2.88 -15.53
CA PRO A 128 -4.74 3.65 -15.98
C PRO A 128 -5.88 3.64 -14.95
N SER A 129 -6.09 2.53 -14.24
CA SER A 129 -7.13 2.40 -13.22
C SER A 129 -6.90 3.37 -12.06
N PHE A 130 -5.65 3.54 -11.60
CA PHE A 130 -5.31 4.50 -10.54
C PHE A 130 -5.48 5.96 -11.00
N VAL A 131 -5.14 6.26 -12.25
CA VAL A 131 -5.35 7.61 -12.81
C VAL A 131 -6.84 7.93 -12.84
N ALA A 132 -7.68 7.02 -13.35
CA ALA A 132 -9.13 7.22 -13.39
C ALA A 132 -9.73 7.38 -11.98
N LEU A 133 -9.36 6.50 -11.05
CA LEU A 133 -9.83 6.51 -9.66
C LEU A 133 -9.53 7.83 -8.96
N LEU A 134 -8.28 8.32 -9.06
CA LEU A 134 -7.84 9.53 -8.38
C LEU A 134 -8.31 10.82 -9.07
N SER A 135 -8.49 10.81 -10.41
CA SER A 135 -9.00 11.97 -11.15
C SER A 135 -10.49 12.18 -10.87
N ASN A 136 -11.29 11.11 -10.91
CA ASN A 136 -12.72 11.17 -10.56
C ASN A 136 -12.94 11.65 -9.11
N SER A 137 -12.03 11.25 -8.21
CA SER A 137 -12.06 11.70 -6.80
C SER A 137 -11.67 13.16 -6.62
N ALA A 138 -10.84 13.71 -7.52
CA ALA A 138 -10.34 15.08 -7.47
C ALA A 138 -11.27 16.11 -8.11
N GLU A 139 -12.15 15.69 -9.03
CA GLU A 139 -13.07 16.56 -9.78
C GLU A 139 -14.47 16.66 -9.16
N GLY A 140 -14.86 15.71 -8.29
CA GLY A 140 -16.13 15.78 -7.55
C GLY A 140 -16.15 16.83 -6.43
N LYS A 141 -17.33 17.07 -5.81
CA LYS A 141 -17.49 17.88 -4.58
C LYS A 141 -16.57 17.43 -3.41
N MET A 142 -15.98 16.24 -3.53
CA MET A 142 -15.03 15.61 -2.63
C MET A 142 -13.57 16.09 -2.81
N GLY A 143 -13.23 16.70 -3.95
CA GLY A 143 -11.86 17.02 -4.38
C GLY A 143 -11.18 18.17 -3.63
N GLN A 144 -11.90 18.89 -2.77
CA GLN A 144 -11.35 19.97 -1.93
C GLN A 144 -10.79 19.49 -0.59
N LEU A 145 -11.03 18.24 -0.20
CA LEU A 145 -10.76 17.78 1.17
C LEU A 145 -9.82 16.58 1.29
N GLY A 146 -9.34 16.01 0.18
CA GLY A 146 -8.46 14.84 0.16
C GLY A 146 -7.09 15.10 -0.47
N ASN A 147 -6.06 14.37 -0.01
CA ASN A 147 -4.70 14.44 -0.54
C ASN A 147 -4.52 13.73 -1.90
N CYS A 148 -5.60 13.38 -2.60
CA CYS A 148 -5.57 12.61 -3.87
C CYS A 148 -4.72 13.28 -4.97
N LYS A 149 -4.71 14.62 -5.05
CA LYS A 149 -3.85 15.36 -6.00
C LYS A 149 -2.36 15.21 -5.68
N THR A 150 -2.01 15.10 -4.41
CA THR A 150 -0.62 14.84 -3.99
C THR A 150 -0.29 13.37 -4.25
N VAL A 151 -1.19 12.46 -3.88
CA VAL A 151 -1.03 11.01 -4.12
C VAL A 151 -0.79 10.68 -5.58
N ILE A 152 -1.58 11.24 -6.51
CA ILE A 152 -1.37 10.98 -7.94
C ILE A 152 -0.01 11.50 -8.44
N LYS A 153 0.53 12.57 -7.84
CA LYS A 153 1.89 13.04 -8.15
C LYS A 153 2.95 12.06 -7.65
N VAL A 154 2.81 11.57 -6.41
CA VAL A 154 3.71 10.56 -5.83
C VAL A 154 3.72 9.30 -6.70
N ILE A 155 2.53 8.77 -6.99
CA ILE A 155 2.37 7.55 -7.80
C ILE A 155 3.04 7.70 -9.17
N ARG A 156 2.80 8.82 -9.87
CA ARG A 156 3.41 9.07 -11.19
C ARG A 156 4.94 9.19 -11.09
N ARG A 157 5.45 9.83 -10.03
CA ARG A 157 6.89 9.93 -9.80
C ARG A 157 7.50 8.55 -9.53
N CYS A 158 6.86 7.71 -8.72
CA CYS A 158 7.29 6.35 -8.44
C CYS A 158 7.35 5.53 -9.74
N TRP A 159 6.30 5.59 -10.57
CA TRP A 159 6.31 4.93 -11.88
C TRP A 159 7.47 5.36 -12.77
N TYR A 160 7.75 6.67 -12.82
CA TYR A 160 8.87 7.20 -13.58
C TYR A 160 10.22 6.68 -13.06
N LEU A 161 10.42 6.66 -11.74
CA LEU A 161 11.66 6.16 -11.12
C LEU A 161 11.84 4.67 -11.38
N ARG A 162 10.80 3.86 -11.20
CA ARG A 162 10.80 2.41 -11.49
C ARG A 162 11.13 2.10 -12.96
N ASP A 163 10.61 2.91 -13.90
CA ASP A 163 10.84 2.71 -15.33
C ASP A 163 12.25 3.18 -15.77
N SER A 164 12.77 4.25 -15.14
CA SER A 164 14.00 4.93 -15.56
C SER A 164 15.26 4.43 -14.84
N ARG A 165 15.14 3.95 -13.60
CA ARG A 165 16.25 3.50 -12.75
C ARG A 165 16.16 2.00 -12.48
N ARG A 166 16.39 1.21 -13.53
CA ARG A 166 16.34 -0.25 -13.43
C ARG A 166 17.38 -0.75 -12.43
N GLY A 167 16.95 -1.60 -11.49
CA GLY A 167 17.79 -2.16 -10.43
C GLY A 167 17.66 -1.46 -9.08
N GLU A 168 17.00 -0.30 -9.02
CA GLU A 168 16.62 0.34 -7.76
C GLU A 168 15.18 -0.03 -7.38
N PHE A 169 14.96 -0.33 -6.10
CA PHE A 169 13.62 -0.52 -5.55
C PHE A 169 13.00 0.83 -5.19
N TRP A 170 11.78 1.07 -5.64
CA TRP A 170 11.05 2.32 -5.45
C TRP A 170 9.61 2.05 -5.06
N ASP A 171 9.20 2.56 -3.92
CA ASP A 171 7.86 2.49 -3.35
C ASP A 171 7.31 3.88 -3.00
N CYS A 172 6.16 3.94 -2.31
CA CYS A 172 5.60 5.23 -1.94
C CYS A 172 6.50 6.01 -0.96
N SER A 173 7.16 5.33 -0.01
CA SER A 173 7.96 5.97 1.03
C SER A 173 9.23 6.60 0.45
N SER A 174 10.04 5.78 -0.23
CA SER A 174 11.26 6.21 -0.93
C SER A 174 10.98 7.29 -1.99
N THR A 175 9.85 7.19 -2.70
CA THR A 175 9.45 8.22 -3.67
C THR A 175 9.10 9.54 -2.98
N MET A 176 8.34 9.50 -1.88
CA MET A 176 8.02 10.72 -1.11
C MET A 176 9.30 11.37 -0.57
N GLN A 177 10.24 10.57 -0.06
CA GLN A 177 11.54 11.05 0.41
C GLN A 177 12.34 11.71 -0.72
N GLU A 178 12.40 11.10 -1.91
CA GLU A 178 13.09 11.68 -3.09
C GLU A 178 12.48 13.01 -3.52
N MET A 179 11.16 13.14 -3.39
CA MET A 179 10.43 14.38 -3.67
C MET A 179 10.55 15.44 -2.56
N GLY A 180 11.24 15.16 -1.45
CA GLY A 180 11.33 16.06 -0.30
C GLY A 180 10.02 16.22 0.46
N MET A 181 9.15 15.21 0.40
CA MET A 181 7.82 15.22 1.01
C MET A 181 7.76 14.31 2.23
N SER A 182 7.21 14.81 3.34
CA SER A 182 6.83 14.02 4.51
C SER A 182 5.32 14.16 4.71
N VAL A 183 4.53 13.50 3.87
CA VAL A 183 3.06 13.61 3.92
C VAL A 183 2.51 12.44 4.71
N LEU A 184 1.81 12.77 5.80
CA LEU A 184 0.95 11.84 6.51
C LEU A 184 -0.30 11.60 5.63
N LEU A 185 -0.42 10.40 5.05
CA LEU A 185 -1.49 10.08 4.09
C LEU A 185 -2.77 9.52 4.74
N ILE A 186 -2.90 9.58 6.07
CA ILE A 186 -4.08 9.16 6.86
C ILE A 186 -5.23 10.16 6.81
#